data_AF-A0A928I3P5-F1
#
_entry.id   AF-A0A928I3P5-F1
#
_cell.length_a   1.000
_cell.length_b   1.000
_cell.length_c   1.000
_cell.angle_alpha   90.00
_cell.angle_beta   90.00
_cell.angle_gamma   90.00
#
_symmetry.space_group_name_H-M   'P 1'
#
loop_
_entity.id
_entity.type
_entity.pdbx_description
1 polymer ?
#
loop_
_entity_poly.entity_id
_entity_poly.type
_entity_poly.pdbx_seq_one_letter_code
_entity_poly.pdbx_strand_id
1 'polypeptide(L)' 'MIDYVPIVSFDVKGRRYEMPWGKSRNENEYQIGDECWILYNPADPHDVYTDDAFALLKANIMAGLGVFSLLLTLFCQLVL' A
#
# COMPACT_ATOMS: atom_id res chain seq x y z
N MET A 1 18.96 6.21 6.63
CA MET A 1 17.83 5.28 6.47
C MET A 1 18.30 4.28 5.42
N ILE A 2 18.55 3.03 5.82
CA ILE A 2 18.96 1.98 4.86
C ILE A 2 17.65 1.46 4.30
N ASP A 3 17.36 1.79 3.05
CA ASP A 3 16.24 1.17 2.34
C ASP A 3 16.68 -0.25 2.01
N TYR A 4 16.02 -1.25 2.62
CA TYR A 4 16.23 -2.65 2.29
C TYR A 4 15.40 -2.94 1.04
N VAL A 5 16.09 -3.38 -0.02
CA VAL A 5 15.54 -3.45 -1.37
C VAL A 5 15.39 -4.90 -1.80
N PRO A 6 14.30 -5.59 -1.43
CA PRO A 6 14.03 -6.93 -1.95
C PRO A 6 13.76 -6.84 -3.45
N ILE A 7 14.44 -7.68 -4.24
CA ILE A 7 14.17 -7.83 -5.66
C ILE A 7 12.86 -8.63 -5.79
N VAL A 8 11.81 -8.00 -6.30
CA VAL A 8 10.54 -8.66 -6.56
C VAL A 8 10.49 -9.08 -8.02
N SER A 9 10.31 -10.37 -8.28
CA SER A 9 10.08 -10.90 -9.63
C SER A 9 8.67 -11.45 -9.73
N PHE A 10 7.94 -11.09 -10.79
CA PHE A 10 6.59 -11.60 -11.04
C PHE A 10 6.37 -11.86 -12.53
N ASP A 11 5.45 -12.78 -12.84
CA ASP A 11 5.08 -13.13 -14.23
C ASP A 11 3.73 -12.52 -14.60
N VAL A 12 3.69 -11.81 -15.72
CA VAL A 12 2.45 -11.33 -16.34
C VAL A 12 2.39 -11.81 -17.78
N LYS A 13 1.44 -12.71 -18.09
CA LYS A 13 1.19 -13.26 -19.43
C LYS A 13 2.43 -13.92 -20.06
N GLY A 14 3.24 -14.64 -19.27
CA GLY A 14 4.45 -15.32 -19.72
C GLY A 14 5.65 -14.41 -19.90
N ARG A 15 5.57 -13.17 -19.41
CA ARG A 15 6.72 -12.24 -19.33
C ARG A 15 7.07 -12.03 -17.87
N ARG A 16 8.31 -12.36 -17.54
CA ARG A 16 8.91 -12.10 -16.24
C ARG A 16 9.34 -10.63 -16.16
N TYR A 17 8.86 -9.95 -15.13
CA TYR A 17 9.28 -8.60 -14.76
C TYR A 17 10.08 -8.69 -13.47
N GLU A 18 11.20 -7.97 -13.44
CA GLU A 18 12.06 -7.88 -12.26
C GLU A 18 12.14 -6.43 -11.82
N MET A 19 11.85 -6.23 -10.54
CA MET A 19 11.88 -4.94 -9.89
C MET A 19 13.13 -4.87 -9.02
N PRO A 20 14.12 -4.04 -9.38
CA PRO A 20 15.31 -3.84 -8.55
C PRO A 20 15.01 -2.99 -7.31
N TRP A 21 13.74 -2.63 -7.09
CA TRP A 21 13.26 -1.74 -6.04
C TRP A 21 12.05 -2.33 -5.31
N GLY A 22 12.20 -2.50 -4.00
CA GLY A 22 11.13 -2.71 -3.04
C GLY A 22 11.43 -1.84 -1.83
N LYS A 23 10.42 -1.22 -1.23
CA LYS A 23 10.59 -0.54 0.06
C LYS A 23 10.23 -1.52 1.16
N SER A 24 11.23 -1.89 1.94
CA SER A 24 11.03 -2.61 3.18
C SER A 24 11.36 -1.72 4.37
N ARG A 25 10.53 -1.80 5.41
CA ARG A 25 10.69 -1.08 6.68
C ARG A 25 11.83 -1.61 7.53
N ASN A 26 12.23 -2.88 7.36
CA ASN A 26 13.34 -3.47 8.10
C ASN A 26 13.99 -4.65 7.34
N GLU A 27 15.21 -5.01 7.72
CA GLU A 27 16.01 -6.05 7.06
C GLU A 27 15.43 -7.46 7.07
N ASN A 28 14.44 -7.72 7.92
CA ASN A 28 13.80 -9.02 8.14
C ASN A 28 12.34 -9.05 7.70
N GLU A 29 11.81 -7.99 7.08
CA GLU A 29 10.39 -7.95 6.68
C GLU A 29 10.10 -8.94 5.55
N TYR A 30 11.09 -9.18 4.69
CA TYR A 30 11.01 -10.12 3.59
C TYR A 30 12.30 -10.95 3.52
N GLN A 31 12.16 -12.27 3.46
CA GLN A 31 13.24 -13.22 3.22
C GLN A 31 13.22 -13.70 1.76
N ILE A 32 14.37 -14.18 1.29
CA ILE A 32 14.46 -14.80 -0.04
C ILE A 32 13.53 -16.01 -0.07
N GLY A 33 12.56 -15.99 -0.99
CA GLY A 33 11.55 -17.05 -1.13
C GLY A 33 10.18 -16.70 -0.56
N ASP A 34 10.03 -15.58 0.14
CA ASP A 34 8.73 -15.11 0.61
C ASP A 34 7.84 -14.69 -0.57
N GLU A 35 6.56 -15.09 -0.50
CA GLU A 35 5.53 -14.64 -1.42
C GLU A 35 4.90 -13.35 -0.89
N CYS A 36 4.79 -12.32 -1.74
CA CYS A 36 4.14 -11.07 -1.39
C CYS A 36 3.09 -10.67 -2.43
N TRP A 37 2.08 -9.95 -1.97
CA TRP A 37 1.08 -9.36 -2.86
C TRP A 37 1.58 -8.01 -3.36
N ILE A 38 1.59 -7.86 -4.68
CA ILE A 38 1.91 -6.61 -5.34
C ILE A 38 0.74 -6.15 -6.20
N LEU A 39 0.50 -4.85 -6.22
CA LEU A 39 -0.40 -4.23 -7.18
C LEU A 39 0.44 -3.63 -8.28
N TYR A 40 0.19 -3.98 -9.53
CA TYR A 40 0.90 -3.41 -10.68
C TYR A 40 -0.08 -2.75 -11.65
N ASN A 41 0.35 -1.73 -12.37
CA ASN A 41 -0.41 -1.15 -13.47
C ASN A 41 -0.28 -2.03 -14.73
N PRO A 42 -1.37 -2.57 -15.30
CA PRO A 42 -1.28 -3.41 -16.51
C PRO A 42 -0.78 -2.67 -17.75
N ALA A 43 -0.95 -1.34 -17.80
CA ALA A 43 -0.46 -0.50 -18.89
C ALA A 43 1.02 -0.11 -18.71
N ASP A 44 1.51 -0.10 -17.47
CA ASP A 44 2.92 0.12 -17.13
C ASP A 44 3.34 -0.84 -16.00
N PRO A 45 3.83 -2.05 -16.33
CA PRO A 45 4.22 -3.06 -15.34
C PRO A 45 5.35 -2.60 -14.41
N HIS A 46 6.00 -1.46 -14.69
CA HIS A 46 7.01 -0.86 -13.81
C HIS A 46 6.43 -0.07 -12.64
N ASP A 47 5.14 0.32 -12.71
CA ASP A 47 4.42 1.02 -11.67
C ASP A 47 3.78 0.01 -10.69
N VAL A 48 4.47 -0.23 -9.58
CA VAL A 48 4.10 -1.24 -8.57
C VAL A 48 3.91 -0.60 -7.20
N TYR A 49 2.79 -0.92 -6.56
CA TYR A 49 2.48 -0.54 -5.19
C TYR A 49 2.52 -1.76 -4.29
N THR A 50 3.27 -1.65 -3.20
CA THR A 50 3.31 -2.63 -2.11
C THR A 50 2.26 -2.30 -1.03
N ASP A 51 1.93 -3.30 -0.20
CA ASP A 51 0.83 -3.33 0.77
C ASP A 51 0.73 -2.08 1.69
N ASP A 52 1.86 -1.43 1.95
CA ASP A 52 1.96 -0.21 2.76
C ASP A 52 1.11 0.97 2.23
N ALA A 53 0.98 1.09 0.90
CA ALA A 53 0.15 2.13 0.29
C ALA A 53 -1.34 1.89 0.57
N PHE A 54 -1.78 0.63 0.62
CA PHE A 54 -3.15 0.27 0.98
C PHE A 54 -3.44 0.50 2.46
N ALA A 55 -2.47 0.24 3.34
CA ALA A 55 -2.60 0.52 4.76
C ALA A 55 -2.79 2.04 5.02
N LEU A 56 -1.98 2.87 4.35
CA LEU A 56 -2.11 4.34 4.43
C LEU A 56 -3.44 4.83 3.85
N LEU A 57 -3.87 4.27 2.72
CA LEU A 57 -5.17 4.62 2.12
C LEU A 57 -6.34 4.28 3.05
N LYS A 58 -6.34 3.08 3.65
CA LYS A 58 -7.35 2.66 4.64
C LYS A 58 -7.36 3.58 5.86
N ALA A 59 -6.18 3.94 6.37
CA ALA A 59 -6.06 4.85 7.51
C ALA A 59 -6.65 6.23 7.21
N ASN A 60 -6.37 6.79 6.02
CA ASN A 60 -6.90 8.09 5.61
C ASN A 60 -8.43 8.08 5.46
N ILE A 61 -8.99 7.01 4.90
CA ILE A 61 -10.46 6.86 4.77
C ILE A 61 -11.12 6.80 6.15
N MET A 62 -10.57 5.99 7.07
CA MET A 62 -11.10 5.87 8.43
C MET A 62 -11.02 7.19 9.21
N ALA A 63 -9.92 7.93 9.08
CA ALA A 63 -9.77 9.25 9.70
C ALA A 63 -10.83 10.23 9.15
N GLY A 64 -11.03 10.26 7.83
CA GLY A 64 -12.04 11.10 7.20
C GLY A 64 -13.47 10.78 7.67
N LEU A 65 -13.83 9.50 7.74
CA LEU A 65 -15.13 9.05 8.25
C LEU A 65 -15.34 9.44 9.71
N GLY A 66 -14.30 9.33 10.55
CA GLY A 66 -14.36 9.74 11.95
C GLY A 66 -14.62 11.24 12.14
N VAL A 67 -13.88 12.08 11.41
CA VAL A 67 -14.07 13.54 11.42
C VAL A 67 -15.47 13.91 10.93
N PHE A 68 -15.92 13.30 9.83
CA PHE A 68 -17.25 13.53 9.29
C PHE A 68 -18.35 13.14 10.29
N SER A 69 -18.23 11.98 10.94
CA SER A 69 -19.17 11.54 11.97
C SER A 69 -19.24 12.53 13.13
N LEU A 70 -18.08 13.03 13.60
CA LEU A 70 -18.03 14.02 14.67
C LEU A 70 -18.74 15.32 14.28
N LEU A 71 -18.46 15.84 13.09
CA LEU A 71 -19.10 17.05 12.58
C LEU A 71 -20.63 16.86 12.44
N LEU A 72 -21.07 15.68 11.97
CA LEU A 72 -22.48 15.35 11.85
C LEU A 72 -23.17 15.30 13.23
N THR A 73 -22.55 14.67 14.23
CA THR A 73 -23.08 14.64 15.60
C THR A 73 -23.20 16.04 16.18
N LEU A 74 -22.18 16.87 16.01
CA LEU A 74 -22.16 18.26 16.49
C LEU A 74 -23.25 19.09 15.80
N PHE A 75 -23.42 18.92 14.50
CA PHE A 75 -24.48 19.57 13.74
C PHE A 75 -25.87 19.14 14.23
N CYS A 76 -26.10 17.84 14.44
CA CYS A 76 -27.35 17.37 15.01
C CYS A 76 -27.63 17.97 16.40
N GLN A 77 -26.63 18.07 17.27
CA GLN A 77 -26.79 18.70 18.61
C GLN A 77 -27.05 20.21 18.56
N LEU A 78 -26.65 20.89 17.49
CA LEU A 78 -26.88 22.33 17.31
C LEU A 78 -28.24 22.65 16.70
N VAL A 79 -28.82 21.72 15.94
CA VAL A 79 -30.06 21.91 15.17
C VAL A 79 -31.28 21.30 15.88
N LEU A 80 -31.07 20.32 16.77
CA LEU A 80 -32.10 19.67 17.61
C LEU A 80 -32.03 20.20 19.03
#